data_AF-A0A1E3NNU8-F1
#
_entry.id   AF-A0A1E3NNU8-F1
#
_cell.length_a   1.000
_cell.length_b   1.000
_cell.length_c   1.000
_cell.angle_alpha   90.00
_cell.angle_beta   90.00
_cell.angle_gamma   90.00
#
_symmetry.space_group_name_H-M   'P 1'
#
loop_
_entity.id
_entity.type
_entity.pdbx_description
1 polymer ?
#
loop_
_entity_poly.entity_id
_entity_poly.type
_entity_poly.pdbx_seq_one_letter_code
_entity_poly.pdbx_strand_id
1 'polypeptide(L)'
;ATAPAGDTKGKKAIAEATSAFITLMDAIKLNYDSKDTLHPLFSDVLTKSGQVSTDFDGRNKLVSWLIRVNKMGIADTLDENVLKEMLWDVDTAYNGFFNQL
;
A
#
# COMPACT_ATOMS: atom_id res chain seq x y z
N ALA A 1 35.31 17.84 1.35
CA ALA A 1 34.22 17.39 2.23
C ALA A 1 33.24 16.59 1.38
N THR A 2 33.33 15.26 1.44
CA THR A 2 32.40 14.33 0.77
C THR A 2 31.18 14.16 1.66
N ALA A 3 30.04 14.70 1.24
CA ALA A 3 28.76 14.46 1.89
C ALA A 3 28.41 12.97 1.80
N PRO A 4 27.86 12.34 2.86
CA PRO A 4 27.36 10.97 2.75
C PRO A 4 26.10 11.01 1.88
N ALA A 5 26.23 10.64 0.61
CA ALA A 5 25.14 10.54 -0.36
C ALA A 5 24.18 9.35 -0.09
N GLY A 6 24.20 8.77 1.12
CA GLY A 6 23.51 7.51 1.47
C GLY A 6 22.15 7.66 2.15
N ASP A 7 21.84 8.79 2.79
CA ASP A 7 20.68 8.88 3.70
C ASP A 7 19.41 9.54 3.10
N THR A 8 19.57 10.44 2.12
CA THR A 8 18.44 11.25 1.63
C THR A 8 17.50 10.45 0.73
N LYS A 9 18.04 9.45 0.01
CA LYS A 9 17.26 8.62 -0.92
C LYS A 9 16.30 7.69 -0.19
N GLY A 10 16.75 7.11 0.93
CA GLY A 10 15.91 6.30 1.81
C GLY A 10 14.78 7.12 2.44
N LYS A 11 15.10 8.27 3.04
CA LYS A 11 14.08 9.16 3.67
C LYS A 11 13.02 9.66 2.70
N LYS A 12 13.42 9.99 1.46
CA LYS A 12 12.46 10.37 0.41
C LYS A 12 11.58 9.19 -0.01
N ALA A 13 12.17 8.02 -0.24
CA ALA A 13 11.42 6.83 -0.62
C ALA A 13 10.45 6.37 0.48
N ILE A 14 10.83 6.49 1.76
CA ILE A 14 9.96 6.26 2.91
C ILE A 14 8.77 7.21 2.89
N ALA A 15 9.02 8.52 2.71
CA ALA A 15 7.95 9.50 2.65
C ALA A 15 6.98 9.25 1.48
N GLU A 16 7.51 8.87 0.31
CA GLU A 16 6.69 8.49 -0.84
C GLU A 16 5.85 7.22 -0.55
N ALA A 17 6.44 6.19 0.05
CA ALA A 17 5.71 4.98 0.45
C ALA A 17 4.61 5.30 1.47
N THR A 18 4.93 6.03 2.55
CA THR A 18 3.95 6.46 3.56
C THR A 18 2.82 7.26 2.92
N SER A 19 3.13 8.16 1.98
CA SER A 19 2.10 8.92 1.28
C SER A 19 1.16 8.02 0.47
N ALA A 20 1.70 7.02 -0.25
CA ALA A 20 0.90 6.06 -1.01
C ALA A 20 0.01 5.20 -0.08
N PHE A 21 0.53 4.77 1.07
CA PHE A 21 -0.26 4.05 2.07
C PHE A 21 -1.42 4.90 2.59
N ILE A 22 -1.17 6.15 2.96
CA ILE A 22 -2.22 7.08 3.43
C ILE A 22 -3.27 7.27 2.35
N THR A 23 -2.87 7.48 1.09
CA THR A 23 -3.81 7.62 -0.04
C THR A 23 -4.66 6.38 -0.24
N LEU A 24 -4.07 5.17 -0.16
CA LEU A 24 -4.82 3.92 -0.22
C LEU A 24 -5.82 3.82 0.94
N MET A 25 -5.39 4.08 2.17
CA MET A 25 -6.27 4.03 3.35
C MET A 25 -7.42 5.04 3.27
N ASP A 26 -7.15 6.25 2.76
CA ASP A 26 -8.17 7.28 2.58
C ASP A 26 -9.21 6.86 1.53
N ALA A 27 -8.78 6.32 0.39
CA ALA A 27 -9.69 5.78 -0.61
C ALA A 27 -10.62 4.71 -0.02
N ILE A 28 -10.09 3.79 0.79
CA ILE A 28 -10.90 2.75 1.45
C ILE A 28 -11.90 3.37 2.43
N LYS A 29 -11.48 4.37 3.22
CA LYS A 29 -12.34 5.09 4.17
C LYS A 29 -13.44 5.90 3.48
N LEU A 30 -13.18 6.38 2.27
CA LEU A 30 -14.15 7.07 1.42
C LEU A 30 -15.11 6.11 0.69
N ASN A 31 -15.07 4.80 1.00
CA ASN A 31 -15.84 3.75 0.32
C ASN A 31 -15.52 3.62 -1.17
N TYR A 32 -14.25 3.74 -1.57
CA TYR A 32 -13.85 3.33 -2.91
C TYR A 32 -13.80 1.81 -2.97
N ASP A 33 -14.85 1.21 -3.52
CA ASP A 33 -15.04 -0.23 -3.66
C ASP A 33 -14.71 -0.76 -5.08
N SER A 34 -14.43 0.15 -6.01
CA SER A 34 -14.22 -0.17 -7.43
C SER A 34 -12.79 -0.62 -7.73
N LYS A 35 -12.65 -1.65 -8.56
CA LYS A 35 -11.34 -2.20 -8.90
C LYS A 35 -10.44 -1.20 -9.64
N ASP A 36 -11.01 -0.35 -10.50
CA ASP A 36 -10.25 0.60 -11.30
C ASP A 36 -9.56 1.66 -10.43
N THR A 37 -10.08 1.93 -9.23
CA THR A 37 -9.44 2.83 -8.27
C THR A 37 -8.48 2.08 -7.35
N LEU A 38 -8.89 0.93 -6.82
CA LEU A 38 -8.07 0.19 -5.86
C LEU A 38 -6.83 -0.43 -6.51
N HIS A 39 -6.95 -0.97 -7.73
CA HIS A 39 -5.86 -1.63 -8.43
C HIS A 39 -4.62 -0.73 -8.61
N PRO A 40 -4.72 0.50 -9.17
CA PRO A 40 -3.56 1.39 -9.28
C PRO A 40 -3.02 1.83 -7.90
N LEU A 41 -3.89 2.03 -6.89
CA LEU A 41 -3.45 2.42 -5.55
C LEU A 41 -2.60 1.32 -4.88
N PHE A 42 -3.05 0.06 -4.92
CA PHE A 42 -2.26 -1.06 -4.41
C PHE A 42 -0.94 -1.23 -5.17
N SER A 43 -0.97 -1.09 -6.50
CA SER A 43 0.23 -1.19 -7.32
C SER A 43 1.25 -0.11 -6.97
N ASP A 44 0.79 1.12 -6.71
CA ASP A 44 1.66 2.23 -6.31
C ASP A 44 2.27 1.97 -4.93
N VAL A 45 1.46 1.55 -3.95
CA VAL A 45 1.96 1.17 -2.61
C VAL A 45 3.02 0.07 -2.68
N LEU A 46 2.79 -1.00 -3.46
CA LEU A 46 3.79 -2.08 -3.65
C LEU A 46 5.08 -1.56 -4.30
N THR A 47 4.95 -0.68 -5.27
CA THR A 47 6.11 -0.13 -6.00
C THR A 47 6.93 0.76 -5.09
N LYS A 48 6.28 1.72 -4.40
CA LYS A 48 6.94 2.67 -3.50
C LYS A 48 7.55 1.97 -2.28
N SER A 49 6.81 1.05 -1.65
CA SER A 49 7.33 0.26 -0.52
C SER A 49 8.51 -0.60 -0.95
N GLY A 50 8.44 -1.25 -2.12
CA GLY A 50 9.54 -2.03 -2.69
C GLY A 50 10.81 -1.24 -3.02
N GLN A 51 10.73 0.08 -3.21
CA GLN A 51 11.91 0.94 -3.36
C GLN A 51 12.63 1.19 -2.04
N VAL A 52 11.96 0.99 -0.91
CA VAL A 52 12.50 1.18 0.44
C VAL A 52 12.96 -0.14 1.01
N SER A 53 12.05 -1.12 1.08
CA SER A 53 12.33 -2.46 1.55
C SER A 53 11.49 -3.47 0.77
N THR A 54 12.14 -4.51 0.26
CA THR A 54 11.47 -5.59 -0.46
C THR A 54 10.91 -6.67 0.46
N ASP A 55 11.34 -6.69 1.72
CA ASP A 55 11.07 -7.77 2.68
C ASP A 55 10.49 -7.20 3.98
N PHE A 56 9.26 -6.70 3.91
CA PHE A 56 8.53 -6.24 5.09
C PHE A 56 7.27 -7.08 5.33
N ASP A 57 6.96 -7.25 6.61
CA ASP A 57 5.76 -7.96 7.03
C ASP A 57 4.52 -7.19 6.55
N GLY A 58 3.66 -7.88 5.79
CA GLY A 58 2.48 -7.28 5.15
C GLY A 58 2.60 -7.04 3.64
N ARG A 59 3.79 -7.14 3.02
CA ARG A 59 3.89 -7.07 1.55
C ARG A 59 3.02 -8.15 0.87
N ASN A 60 3.08 -9.38 1.36
CA ASN A 60 2.28 -10.49 0.83
C ASN A 60 0.78 -10.26 0.97
N LYS A 61 0.34 -9.56 2.04
CA LYS A 61 -1.07 -9.19 2.23
C LYS A 61 -1.51 -8.18 1.19
N LEU A 62 -0.72 -7.14 0.94
CA LEU A 62 -1.01 -6.14 -0.09
C LEU A 62 -1.07 -6.78 -1.50
N VAL A 63 -0.13 -7.69 -1.81
CA VAL A 63 -0.15 -8.45 -3.07
C VAL A 63 -1.42 -9.31 -3.18
N SER A 64 -1.82 -9.97 -2.09
CA SER A 64 -3.03 -10.80 -2.06
C SER A 64 -4.29 -9.97 -2.31
N TRP A 65 -4.36 -8.77 -1.74
CA TRP A 65 -5.43 -7.81 -2.01
C TRP A 65 -5.42 -7.31 -3.46
N LEU A 66 -4.26 -6.96 -4.00
CA LEU A 66 -4.11 -6.59 -5.42
C LEU A 66 -4.63 -7.69 -6.35
N ILE A 67 -4.26 -8.95 -6.09
CA ILE A 67 -4.74 -10.11 -6.86
C ILE A 67 -6.25 -10.26 -6.71
N ARG A 68 -6.79 -10.08 -5.48
CA ARG A 68 -8.23 -10.17 -5.23
C ARG A 68 -8.99 -9.09 -5.99
N VAL A 69 -8.54 -7.85 -5.93
CA VAL A 69 -9.11 -6.71 -6.66
C VAL A 69 -9.03 -6.93 -8.17
N ASN A 70 -7.91 -7.47 -8.68
CA ASN A 70 -7.78 -7.78 -10.11
C ASN A 70 -8.74 -8.89 -10.58
N LYS A 71 -9.06 -9.85 -9.72
CA LYS A 71 -10.04 -10.91 -10.01
C LYS A 71 -11.49 -10.42 -10.04
N MET A 72 -11.78 -9.23 -9.50
CA MET A 72 -13.12 -8.66 -9.53
C MET A 72 -13.51 -8.20 -10.95
N GLY A 73 -14.80 -8.33 -11.25
CA GLY A 73 -15.38 -7.76 -12.46
C GLY A 73 -15.33 -6.23 -12.43
N ILE A 74 -15.38 -5.57 -13.60
CA ILE A 74 -15.42 -4.11 -13.69
C ILE A 74 -16.68 -3.54 -13.01
N ALA A 75 -17.78 -4.32 -12.99
CA ALA A 75 -19.03 -3.97 -12.35
C ALA A 75 -19.17 -4.55 -10.92
N ASP A 76 -18.15 -5.24 -10.42
CA ASP A 76 -18.16 -5.89 -9.11
C ASP A 76 -17.58 -4.94 -8.07
N THR A 77 -18.27 -4.81 -6.94
CA THR A 77 -17.96 -3.86 -5.87
C THR A 77 -17.64 -4.60 -4.59
N LEU A 78 -16.68 -4.09 -3.82
CA LEU A 78 -16.37 -4.62 -2.50
C LEU A 78 -17.43 -4.21 -1.48
N ASP A 79 -17.92 -5.21 -0.74
CA ASP A 79 -18.76 -4.99 0.43
C ASP A 79 -18.02 -4.17 1.51
N GLU A 80 -18.75 -3.36 2.28
CA GLU A 80 -18.18 -2.52 3.36
C GLU A 80 -17.40 -3.35 4.39
N ASN A 81 -17.83 -4.59 4.64
CA ASN A 81 -17.11 -5.50 5.53
C ASN A 81 -15.75 -5.90 4.96
N VAL A 82 -15.68 -6.11 3.64
CA VAL A 82 -14.43 -6.45 2.94
C VAL A 82 -13.51 -5.24 2.90
N LEU A 83 -14.04 -4.03 2.70
CA LEU A 83 -13.27 -2.80 2.79
C LEU A 83 -12.67 -2.59 4.19
N LYS A 84 -13.42 -2.89 5.26
CA LYS A 84 -12.90 -2.83 6.64
C LYS A 84 -11.78 -3.82 6.89
N GLU A 85 -11.94 -5.06 6.41
CA GLU A 85 -10.88 -6.08 6.48
C GLU A 85 -9.63 -5.64 5.70
N MET A 86 -9.83 -5.08 4.51
CA MET A 86 -8.76 -4.56 3.67
C MET A 86 -8.03 -3.40 4.34
N LEU A 87 -8.75 -2.46 4.95
CA LEU A 87 -8.14 -1.35 5.70
C LEU A 87 -7.28 -1.87 6.86
N TRP A 88 -7.76 -2.89 7.59
CA TRP A 88 -7.03 -3.48 8.71
C TRP A 88 -5.76 -4.21 8.25
N ASP A 89 -5.83 -4.96 7.15
CA ASP A 89 -4.65 -5.59 6.55
C ASP A 89 -3.64 -4.56 6.04
N VAL A 90 -4.10 -3.45 5.44
CA VAL A 90 -3.23 -2.33 5.00
C VAL A 90 -2.58 -1.64 6.20
N ASP A 91 -3.32 -1.40 7.28
CA ASP A 91 -2.78 -0.83 8.53
C ASP A 91 -1.71 -1.75 9.16
N THR A 92 -1.99 -3.05 9.20
CA THR A 92 -1.03 -4.06 9.66
C THR A 92 0.22 -4.06 8.80
N ALA A 93 0.08 -4.00 7.47
CA ALA A 93 1.21 -3.93 6.55
C ALA A 93 2.00 -2.62 6.69
N TYR A 94 1.33 -1.50 6.95
CA TYR A 94 1.98 -0.22 7.22
C TYR A 94 2.79 -0.27 8.52
N ASN A 95 2.25 -0.87 9.59
CA ASN A 95 2.97 -1.08 10.84
C ASN A 95 4.17 -2.03 10.65
N GLY A 96 4.02 -3.10 9.86
CA GLY A 96 5.12 -4.00 9.52
C GLY A 96 6.22 -3.32 8.69
N PHE A 97 5.83 -2.43 7.77
CA PHE A 97 6.75 -1.57 7.03
C PHE A 97 7.48 -0.59 7.97
N PHE A 98 6.76 0.09 8.87
CA PHE A 98 7.35 1.04 9.81
C PHE A 98 8.31 0.37 10.79
N ASN A 99 8.02 -0.86 11.23
CA ASN A 99 8.91 -1.65 12.10
C ASN A 99 10.21 -2.10 11.40
N GLN A 100 10.28 -2.05 10.07
CA GLN A 100 11.49 -2.37 9.29
C GLN A 100 12.38 -1.14 9.04
N LEU A 101 11.90 0.07 9.33
CA LEU A 101 12.65 1.33 9.20
C LEU A 101 13.51 1.61 10.44
#